data_AF-A0A915LY77-F1
#
_entry.id   AF-A0A915LY77-F1
#
_cell.length_a   1.000
_cell.length_b   1.000
_cell.length_c   1.000
_cell.angle_alpha   90.00
_cell.angle_beta   90.00
_cell.angle_gamma   90.00
#
_symmetry.space_group_name_H-M   'P 1'
#
loop_
_entity.id
_entity.type
_entity.pdbx_description
1 polymer ?
#
loop_
_entity_poly.entity_id
_entity_poly.type
_entity_poly.pdbx_seq_one_letter_code
_entity_poly.pdbx_strand_id
1 'polypeptide(L)'
;MGKQLEDVDKKVRELVDSSGKAFEDTATARNQIQQVIKSMPELKEEWEDSQKRIEQTIANVKETRSKLALLKEKVILARDKANRVKLGAHFERGSYLELPLPQTSDDFAEVTDVRFFFRTRERNGFLFFLGSSNAQLAGEFLGIELENERPKMTLNLGGKAANLSHLSTPNIELIGGKSILNFFDDLRHLFVGGIPPTFLLPSALQQRHFTGDLDKLSVNGELIGFWNSEKSHGVSGSEMRQLPDSEKIAENEVTFNGRGYLQMDVGPWNPRKRTAIILSFLSYSPDGLLFFVGKDRDQLVLELVGGRVSLL
;
A
#
# COMPACT_ATOMS: atom_id res chain seq x y z
N MET A 1 -59.29 -72.33 -35.44
CA MET A 1 -59.20 -72.28 -33.96
C MET A 1 -57.77 -72.42 -33.42
N GLY A 2 -56.87 -73.25 -33.99
CA GLY A 2 -55.51 -73.47 -33.44
C GLY A 2 -54.61 -72.22 -33.33
N LYS A 3 -54.52 -71.38 -34.37
CA LYS A 3 -53.66 -70.18 -34.35
C LYS A 3 -54.09 -69.08 -33.37
N GLN A 4 -55.37 -68.99 -33.04
CA GLN A 4 -55.86 -68.02 -32.04
C GLN A 4 -55.58 -68.49 -30.61
N LEU A 5 -55.56 -69.80 -30.35
CA LEU A 5 -55.18 -70.33 -29.04
C LEU A 5 -53.68 -70.13 -28.76
N GLU A 6 -52.82 -70.32 -29.76
CA GLU A 6 -51.36 -70.08 -29.63
C GLU A 6 -51.04 -68.61 -29.34
N ASP A 7 -51.73 -67.67 -29.98
CA ASP A 7 -51.52 -66.23 -29.82
C ASP A 7 -52.02 -65.74 -28.44
N VAL A 8 -53.08 -66.37 -27.92
CA VAL A 8 -53.55 -66.16 -26.54
C VAL A 8 -52.57 -66.73 -25.53
N ASP A 9 -52.06 -67.96 -25.73
CA ASP A 9 -51.09 -68.57 -24.80
C ASP A 9 -49.78 -67.77 -24.75
N LYS A 10 -49.33 -67.23 -25.90
CA LYS A 10 -48.17 -66.34 -25.97
C LYS A 10 -48.38 -65.03 -25.20
N LYS A 11 -49.52 -64.36 -25.38
CA LYS A 11 -49.85 -63.13 -24.63
C LYS A 11 -49.99 -63.39 -23.13
N VAL A 12 -50.55 -64.54 -22.75
CA VAL A 12 -50.67 -64.92 -21.33
C VAL A 12 -49.27 -65.12 -20.72
N ARG A 13 -48.33 -65.78 -21.43
CA ARG A 13 -46.96 -65.92 -20.95
C ARG A 13 -46.22 -64.58 -20.85
N GLU A 14 -46.34 -63.71 -21.86
CA GLU A 14 -45.74 -62.37 -21.82
C GLU A 14 -46.31 -61.51 -20.68
N LEU A 15 -47.61 -61.63 -20.39
CA LEU A 15 -48.25 -60.98 -19.24
C LEU A 15 -47.76 -61.53 -17.90
N VAL A 16 -47.57 -62.85 -17.78
CA VAL A 16 -47.04 -63.48 -16.57
C VAL A 16 -45.57 -63.09 -16.34
N ASP A 17 -44.75 -63.06 -17.39
CA ASP A 17 -43.34 -62.67 -17.30
C ASP A 17 -43.17 -61.17 -16.99
N SER A 18 -43.97 -60.31 -17.63
CA SER A 18 -43.98 -58.87 -17.34
C SER A 18 -44.51 -58.56 -15.94
N SER A 19 -45.53 -59.30 -15.48
CA SER A 19 -46.01 -59.20 -14.10
C SER A 19 -44.96 -59.70 -13.10
N GLY A 20 -44.23 -60.77 -13.42
CA GLY A 20 -43.12 -61.28 -12.60
C GLY A 20 -41.99 -60.26 -12.45
N LYS A 21 -41.55 -59.67 -13.56
CA LYS A 21 -40.58 -58.55 -13.54
C LYS A 21 -41.08 -57.36 -12.73
N ALA A 22 -42.34 -56.94 -12.91
CA ALA A 22 -42.90 -55.84 -12.14
C ALA A 22 -42.93 -56.11 -10.63
N PHE A 23 -43.13 -57.37 -10.21
CA PHE A 23 -43.03 -57.78 -8.82
C PHE A 23 -41.59 -57.75 -8.29
N GLU A 24 -40.60 -58.19 -9.07
CA GLU A 24 -39.18 -58.06 -8.71
C GLU A 24 -38.72 -56.60 -8.63
N ASP A 25 -39.12 -55.77 -9.60
CA ASP A 25 -38.81 -54.35 -9.64
C ASP A 25 -39.40 -53.61 -8.43
N THR A 26 -40.65 -53.92 -8.05
CA THR A 26 -41.27 -53.37 -6.83
C THR A 26 -40.64 -53.89 -5.54
N ALA A 27 -40.22 -55.17 -5.49
CA ALA A 27 -39.47 -55.69 -4.34
C ALA A 27 -38.11 -55.00 -4.19
N THR A 28 -37.42 -54.75 -5.31
CA THR A 28 -36.14 -54.04 -5.36
C THR A 28 -36.29 -52.58 -4.92
N ALA A 29 -37.30 -51.88 -5.44
CA ALA A 29 -37.63 -50.50 -5.04
C ALA A 29 -37.98 -50.41 -3.56
N ARG A 30 -38.73 -51.37 -3.02
CA ARG A 30 -39.06 -51.44 -1.59
C ARG A 30 -37.81 -51.60 -0.72
N ASN A 31 -36.87 -52.47 -1.14
CA ASN A 31 -35.61 -52.64 -0.43
C ASN A 31 -34.76 -51.36 -0.45
N GLN A 32 -34.68 -50.68 -1.60
CA GLN A 32 -34.00 -49.39 -1.71
C GLN A 32 -34.62 -48.32 -0.81
N ILE A 33 -35.96 -48.22 -0.75
CA ILE A 33 -36.67 -47.30 0.14
C ILE A 33 -36.37 -47.61 1.61
N GLN A 34 -36.39 -48.89 2.01
CA GLN A 34 -36.04 -49.28 3.38
C GLN A 34 -34.59 -48.94 3.73
N GLN A 35 -33.67 -49.07 2.77
CA GLN A 35 -32.28 -48.71 2.96
C GLN A 35 -32.13 -47.21 3.19
N VAL A 36 -32.82 -46.37 2.40
CA VAL A 36 -32.86 -44.90 2.59
C VAL A 36 -33.45 -44.51 3.94
N ILE A 37 -34.55 -45.15 4.36
CA ILE A 37 -35.17 -44.88 5.67
C ILE A 37 -34.21 -45.21 6.81
N LYS A 38 -33.44 -46.30 6.70
CA LYS A 38 -32.44 -46.68 7.70
C LYS A 38 -31.27 -45.69 7.79
N SER A 39 -30.87 -45.09 6.68
CA SER A 39 -29.75 -44.11 6.63
C SER A 39 -30.16 -42.68 6.97
N MET A 40 -31.46 -42.36 7.00
CA MET A 40 -31.96 -41.00 7.26
C MET A 40 -31.51 -40.40 8.62
N PRO A 41 -31.47 -41.16 9.74
CA PRO A 41 -31.00 -40.64 11.03
C PRO A 41 -29.52 -40.26 10.99
N GLU A 42 -28.68 -41.08 10.37
CA GLU A 42 -27.24 -40.83 10.22
C GLU A 42 -27.01 -39.56 9.37
N LEU A 43 -27.72 -39.42 8.25
CA LEU A 43 -27.65 -38.22 7.40
C LEU A 43 -28.11 -36.96 8.14
N LYS A 44 -29.11 -37.06 9.02
CA LYS A 44 -29.58 -35.95 9.83
C LYS A 44 -28.52 -35.52 10.85
N GLU A 45 -27.88 -36.48 11.51
CA GLU A 45 -26.79 -36.21 12.47
C GLU A 45 -25.57 -35.59 11.76
N GLU A 46 -25.16 -36.13 10.60
CA GLU A 46 -24.10 -35.56 9.77
C GLU A 46 -24.41 -34.14 9.30
N TRP A 47 -25.68 -33.85 8.99
CA TRP A 47 -26.13 -32.51 8.61
C TRP A 47 -26.05 -31.54 9.79
N GLU A 48 -26.53 -31.93 10.97
CA GLU A 48 -26.46 -31.10 12.18
C GLU A 48 -25.00 -30.81 12.57
N ASP A 49 -24.13 -31.81 12.48
CA ASP A 49 -22.69 -31.63 12.71
C ASP A 49 -22.04 -30.76 11.64
N SER A 50 -22.48 -30.86 10.38
CA SER A 50 -22.04 -29.96 9.32
C SER A 50 -22.45 -28.51 9.58
N GLN A 51 -23.67 -28.28 10.05
CA GLN A 51 -24.15 -26.94 10.42
C GLN A 51 -23.31 -26.34 11.55
N LYS A 52 -23.03 -27.11 12.62
CA LYS A 52 -22.14 -26.67 13.71
C LYS A 52 -20.73 -26.32 13.21
N ARG A 53 -20.17 -27.14 12.31
CA ARG A 53 -18.86 -26.85 11.69
C ARG A 53 -18.88 -25.55 10.88
N ILE A 54 -19.96 -25.28 10.15
CA ILE A 54 -20.13 -24.04 9.38
C ILE A 54 -20.19 -22.83 10.32
N GLU A 55 -20.99 -22.89 11.39
CA GLU A 55 -21.10 -21.80 12.37
C GLU A 55 -19.74 -21.50 13.02
N GLN A 56 -19.01 -22.54 13.44
CA GLN A 56 -17.68 -22.38 14.01
C GLN A 56 -16.69 -21.79 12.99
N THR A 57 -16.78 -22.20 11.72
CA THR A 57 -15.97 -21.63 10.64
C THR A 57 -16.27 -20.16 10.42
N ILE A 58 -17.54 -19.75 10.42
CA ILE A 58 -17.95 -18.35 10.29
C ILE A 58 -17.40 -17.51 11.45
N ALA A 59 -17.49 -18.02 12.70
CA ALA A 59 -16.93 -17.37 13.87
C ALA A 59 -15.40 -17.19 13.73
N ASN A 60 -14.68 -18.24 13.33
CA ASN A 60 -13.24 -18.21 13.14
C ASN A 60 -12.81 -17.23 12.03
N VAL A 61 -13.55 -17.18 10.92
CA VAL A 61 -13.30 -16.22 9.82
C VAL A 61 -13.51 -14.79 10.30
N LYS A 62 -14.58 -14.52 11.06
CA LYS A 62 -14.86 -13.19 11.61
C LYS A 62 -13.74 -12.75 12.56
N GLU A 63 -13.33 -13.63 13.47
CA GLU A 63 -12.23 -13.35 14.40
C GLU A 63 -10.90 -13.09 13.65
N THR A 64 -10.60 -13.91 12.64
CA THR A 64 -9.39 -13.76 11.82
C THR A 64 -9.40 -12.43 11.07
N ARG A 65 -10.54 -12.00 10.52
CA ARG A 65 -10.69 -10.68 9.90
C ARG A 65 -10.43 -9.55 10.89
N SER A 66 -10.96 -9.64 12.10
CA SER A 66 -10.71 -8.63 13.14
C SER A 66 -9.24 -8.58 13.56
N LYS A 67 -8.59 -9.73 13.76
CA LYS A 67 -7.16 -9.82 14.05
C LYS A 67 -6.31 -9.24 12.91
N LEU A 68 -6.69 -9.51 11.66
CA LEU A 68 -6.01 -8.97 10.49
C LEU A 68 -6.14 -7.44 10.41
N ALA A 69 -7.31 -6.88 10.70
CA ALA A 69 -7.51 -5.43 10.72
C ALA A 69 -6.60 -4.75 11.76
N LEU A 70 -6.56 -5.30 12.97
CA LEU A 70 -5.70 -4.79 14.04
C LEU A 70 -4.21 -4.94 13.72
N LEU A 71 -3.81 -6.03 13.05
CA LEU A 71 -2.43 -6.20 12.60
C LEU A 71 -2.07 -5.15 11.54
N LYS A 72 -2.95 -4.88 10.56
CA LYS A 72 -2.74 -3.84 9.55
C LYS A 72 -2.56 -2.47 10.18
N GLU A 73 -3.38 -2.12 11.17
CA GLU A 73 -3.25 -0.88 11.94
C GLU A 73 -1.88 -0.77 12.63
N LYS A 74 -1.45 -1.83 13.33
CA LYS A 74 -0.14 -1.87 13.99
C LYS A 74 1.02 -1.70 13.00
N VAL A 75 0.92 -2.28 11.80
CA VAL A 75 1.93 -2.12 10.74
C VAL A 75 1.99 -0.68 10.27
N ILE A 76 0.84 -0.01 10.07
CA ILE A 76 0.79 1.41 9.69
C ILE A 76 1.44 2.27 10.76
N LEU A 77 1.12 2.05 12.03
CA LEU A 77 1.72 2.77 13.16
C LEU A 77 3.24 2.55 13.25
N ALA A 78 3.71 1.33 13.03
CA ALA A 78 5.13 1.03 13.03
C ALA A 78 5.85 1.72 11.86
N ARG A 79 5.27 1.71 10.65
CA ARG A 79 5.81 2.41 9.49
C ARG A 79 5.85 3.93 9.67
N ASP A 80 4.79 4.52 10.22
CA ASP A 80 4.77 5.95 10.55
C ASP A 80 5.87 6.31 11.55
N LYS A 81 6.07 5.50 12.60
CA LYS A 81 7.20 5.70 13.54
C LYS A 81 8.56 5.58 12.86
N ALA A 82 8.75 4.59 11.99
CA ALA A 82 10.00 4.44 11.23
C ALA A 82 10.24 5.62 10.28
N ASN A 83 9.17 6.15 9.66
CA ASN A 83 9.24 7.31 8.77
C ASN A 83 9.68 8.59 9.50
N ARG A 84 9.39 8.69 10.80
CA ARG A 84 9.77 9.82 11.67
C ARG A 84 11.20 9.78 12.18
N VAL A 85 11.96 8.72 11.90
CA VAL A 85 13.36 8.63 12.32
C VAL A 85 14.18 9.66 11.54
N LYS A 86 14.52 10.76 12.21
CA LYS A 86 15.38 11.83 11.68
C LYS A 86 16.85 11.42 11.78
N LEU A 87 17.29 10.44 11.02
CA LEU A 87 18.69 10.03 10.96
C LEU A 87 19.11 9.93 9.49
N GLY A 88 20.21 10.58 9.13
CA GLY A 88 20.78 10.50 7.79
C GLY A 88 21.26 9.08 7.47
N ALA A 89 21.45 8.80 6.19
CA ALA A 89 21.93 7.51 5.71
C ALA A 89 23.31 7.68 5.07
N HIS A 90 24.26 6.85 5.51
CA HIS A 90 25.58 6.71 4.92
C HIS A 90 25.60 5.56 3.92
N PHE A 91 26.11 5.83 2.74
CA PHE A 91 26.22 4.89 1.64
C PHE A 91 27.67 4.63 1.31
N GLU A 92 27.95 3.36 1.01
CA GLU A 92 29.21 2.89 0.47
C GLU A 92 28.98 2.29 -0.92
N ARG A 93 30.05 1.95 -1.62
CA ARG A 93 29.92 1.35 -2.95
C ARG A 93 29.18 0.01 -2.86
N GLY A 94 28.08 -0.10 -3.59
CA GLY A 94 27.20 -1.28 -3.60
C GLY A 94 26.01 -1.16 -2.64
N SER A 95 26.00 -0.16 -1.77
CA SER A 95 24.88 0.12 -0.88
C SER A 95 23.70 0.71 -1.63
N TYR A 96 22.47 0.42 -1.17
CA TYR A 96 21.25 1.02 -1.71
C TYR A 96 20.10 1.00 -0.70
N LEU A 97 19.15 1.91 -0.89
CA LEU A 97 17.82 1.84 -0.30
C LEU A 97 16.77 1.79 -1.41
N GLU A 98 15.79 0.91 -1.24
CA GLU A 98 14.50 0.96 -1.92
C GLU A 98 13.46 1.41 -0.90
N LEU A 99 12.81 2.55 -1.14
CA LEU A 99 11.89 3.17 -0.19
C LEU A 99 10.45 3.08 -0.69
N PRO A 100 9.47 2.99 0.22
CA PRO A 100 8.07 3.04 -0.15
C PRO A 100 7.74 4.43 -0.68
N LEU A 101 6.87 4.49 -1.68
CA LEU A 101 6.37 5.76 -2.17
C LEU A 101 5.30 6.33 -1.22
N PRO A 102 5.22 7.67 -1.11
CA PRO A 102 4.13 8.37 -0.45
C PRO A 102 2.77 7.80 -0.86
N GLN A 103 1.91 7.53 0.13
CA GLN A 103 0.59 6.90 -0.05
C GLN A 103 -0.48 7.89 -0.57
N THR A 104 -0.12 9.16 -0.75
CA THR A 104 -0.97 10.18 -1.36
C THR A 104 -0.92 10.00 -2.88
N SER A 105 -1.86 9.22 -3.39
CA SER A 105 -1.94 8.77 -4.78
C SER A 105 -2.32 9.86 -5.78
N ASP A 106 -2.77 11.04 -5.35
CA ASP A 106 -3.46 11.95 -6.27
C ASP A 106 -2.56 13.08 -6.81
N ASP A 107 -1.46 13.43 -6.12
CA ASP A 107 -0.66 14.63 -6.42
C ASP A 107 0.60 14.39 -7.27
N PHE A 108 0.92 13.14 -7.64
CA PHE A 108 2.00 12.88 -8.60
C PHE A 108 1.64 13.37 -10.03
N ALA A 109 0.36 13.72 -10.25
CA ALA A 109 -0.24 13.94 -11.56
C ALA A 109 -0.02 15.34 -12.18
N GLU A 110 0.60 16.30 -11.49
CA GLU A 110 0.98 17.60 -12.08
C GLU A 110 2.42 18.04 -11.77
N VAL A 111 2.86 18.00 -10.50
CA VAL A 111 4.18 18.51 -10.08
C VAL A 111 4.87 17.51 -9.16
N THR A 112 6.12 17.14 -9.49
CA THR A 112 6.98 16.32 -8.62
C THR A 112 8.09 17.19 -8.04
N ASP A 113 7.98 17.55 -6.76
CA ASP A 113 8.99 18.27 -5.98
C ASP A 113 9.83 17.26 -5.20
N VAL A 114 11.11 17.08 -5.54
CA VAL A 114 12.04 16.20 -4.83
C VAL A 114 13.10 17.03 -4.14
N ARG A 115 13.19 16.92 -2.81
CA ARG A 115 14.19 17.62 -1.99
C ARG A 115 14.94 16.63 -1.12
N PHE A 116 16.27 16.71 -1.13
CA PHE A 116 17.15 15.98 -0.22
C PHE A 116 18.49 16.73 -0.13
N PHE A 117 19.27 16.40 0.88
CA PHE A 117 20.63 16.89 1.04
C PHE A 117 21.62 15.75 0.89
N PHE A 118 22.80 16.05 0.35
CA PHE A 118 23.86 15.06 0.21
C PHE A 118 25.22 15.66 0.55
N ARG A 119 26.15 14.80 0.99
CA ARG A 119 27.55 15.14 1.23
C ARG A 119 28.42 14.00 0.70
N THR A 120 29.35 14.33 -0.19
CA THR A 120 30.29 13.35 -0.76
C THR A 120 31.62 13.99 -1.10
N ARG A 121 32.66 13.17 -1.23
CA ARG A 121 33.96 13.52 -1.82
C ARG A 121 34.10 13.01 -3.25
N GLU A 122 33.17 12.17 -3.71
CA GLU A 122 33.18 11.61 -5.04
C GLU A 122 32.74 12.65 -6.07
N ARG A 123 33.37 12.62 -7.24
CA ARG A 123 32.98 13.49 -8.36
C ARG A 123 31.72 13.00 -9.07
N ASN A 124 31.46 11.71 -9.00
CA ASN A 124 30.33 11.07 -9.66
C ASN A 124 29.62 10.15 -8.68
N GLY A 125 28.30 10.04 -8.79
CA GLY A 125 27.53 9.17 -7.90
C GLY A 125 26.04 9.19 -8.19
N PHE A 126 25.36 8.10 -7.85
CA PHE A 126 23.93 7.95 -8.01
C PHE A 126 23.17 8.48 -6.79
N LEU A 127 22.30 9.47 -6.94
CA LEU A 127 21.61 10.07 -5.79
C LEU A 127 20.20 9.52 -5.62
N PHE A 128 19.39 9.56 -6.68
CA PHE A 128 17.96 9.29 -6.60
C PHE A 128 17.43 8.70 -7.91
N PHE A 129 16.47 7.79 -7.82
CA PHE A 129 15.67 7.31 -8.95
C PHE A 129 14.24 7.08 -8.52
N LEU A 130 13.31 7.53 -9.36
CA LEU A 130 11.90 7.23 -9.29
C LEU A 130 11.43 6.83 -10.68
N GLY A 131 10.94 5.60 -10.85
CA GLY A 131 10.47 5.15 -12.15
C GLY A 131 9.84 3.78 -12.13
N SER A 132 9.30 3.38 -13.28
CA SER A 132 8.70 2.06 -13.44
C SER A 132 9.75 0.95 -13.59
N SER A 133 9.39 -0.31 -13.31
CA SER A 133 10.27 -1.48 -13.48
C SER A 133 10.77 -1.65 -14.93
N ASN A 134 10.03 -1.13 -15.92
CA ASN A 134 10.40 -1.15 -17.34
C ASN A 134 11.06 0.15 -17.83
N ALA A 135 11.54 1.02 -16.92
CA ALA A 135 12.15 2.30 -17.27
C ALA A 135 13.25 2.19 -18.35
N GLN A 136 13.97 1.06 -18.40
CA GLN A 136 15.00 0.82 -19.42
C GLN A 136 14.43 0.71 -20.86
N LEU A 137 13.18 0.28 -21.02
CA LEU A 137 12.56 -0.08 -22.30
C LEU A 137 11.53 0.96 -22.79
N ALA A 138 11.64 2.22 -22.35
CA ALA A 138 10.72 3.35 -22.55
C ALA A 138 9.69 3.62 -21.43
N GLY A 139 9.90 3.05 -20.25
CA GLY A 139 9.16 3.46 -19.06
C GLY A 139 9.51 4.88 -18.59
N GLU A 140 8.62 5.46 -17.80
CA GLU A 140 8.77 6.78 -17.23
C GLU A 140 9.71 6.76 -16.05
N PHE A 141 10.62 7.73 -15.97
CA PHE A 141 11.52 7.84 -14.85
C PHE A 141 12.03 9.26 -14.64
N LEU A 142 12.41 9.52 -13.39
CA LEU A 142 13.17 10.66 -12.92
C LEU A 142 14.41 10.11 -12.22
N GLY A 143 15.60 10.46 -12.72
CA GLY A 143 16.87 10.11 -12.12
C GLY A 143 17.71 11.33 -11.81
N ILE A 144 18.41 11.32 -10.68
CA ILE A 144 19.36 12.37 -10.29
C ILE A 144 20.69 11.70 -9.97
N GLU A 145 21.73 12.13 -10.68
CA GLU A 145 23.11 11.68 -10.50
C GLU A 145 24.05 12.88 -10.35
N LEU A 146 25.19 12.66 -9.73
CA LEU A 146 26.31 13.59 -9.73
C LEU A 146 27.20 13.25 -10.92
N GLU A 147 27.48 14.23 -11.77
CA GLU A 147 28.41 14.13 -12.89
C GLU A 147 29.42 15.29 -12.78
N ASN A 148 30.69 14.97 -12.56
CA ASN A 148 31.77 15.95 -12.37
C ASN A 148 31.44 17.02 -11.32
N GLU A 149 31.04 16.58 -10.12
CA GLU A 149 30.71 17.42 -8.95
C GLU A 149 29.43 18.26 -9.14
N ARG A 150 28.68 18.06 -10.22
CA ARG A 150 27.44 18.79 -10.51
C ARG A 150 26.24 17.85 -10.52
N PRO A 151 25.15 18.18 -9.79
CA PRO A 151 23.91 17.44 -9.92
C PRO A 151 23.38 17.53 -11.34
N LYS A 152 22.95 16.39 -11.87
CA LYS A 152 22.32 16.23 -13.17
C LYS A 152 21.04 15.46 -12.99
N MET A 153 19.95 16.08 -13.42
CA MET A 153 18.63 15.43 -13.45
C MET A 153 18.33 14.98 -14.87
N THR A 154 17.85 13.75 -15.00
CA THR A 154 17.38 13.15 -16.25
C THR A 154 15.95 12.70 -16.05
N LEU A 155 15.05 13.20 -16.89
CA LEU A 155 13.63 12.91 -16.87
C LEU A 155 13.22 12.26 -18.20
N ASN A 156 12.41 11.21 -18.13
CA ASN A 156 11.74 10.61 -19.28
C ASN A 156 10.25 10.45 -18.94
N LEU A 157 9.39 11.13 -19.71
CA LEU A 157 7.92 11.09 -19.55
C LEU A 157 7.24 10.06 -20.46
N GLY A 158 7.99 9.35 -21.30
CA GLY A 158 7.51 8.25 -22.16
C GLY A 158 6.72 8.70 -23.40
N GLY A 159 7.01 8.09 -24.55
CA GLY A 159 6.31 8.39 -25.81
C GLY A 159 7.04 7.87 -27.06
N LYS A 160 6.52 8.20 -28.25
CA LYS A 160 7.16 7.85 -29.54
C LYS A 160 8.46 8.61 -29.83
N ALA A 161 8.75 9.66 -29.06
CA ALA A 161 10.06 10.27 -28.93
C ALA A 161 10.29 10.42 -27.42
N ALA A 162 11.17 9.60 -26.84
CA ALA A 162 11.53 9.72 -25.44
C ALA A 162 12.17 11.10 -25.23
N ASN A 163 11.42 12.03 -24.65
CA ASN A 163 11.94 13.35 -24.31
C ASN A 163 12.88 13.18 -23.11
N LEU A 164 14.17 13.03 -23.39
CA LEU A 164 15.23 13.10 -22.38
C LEU A 164 15.59 14.57 -22.19
N SER A 165 15.18 15.16 -21.08
CA SER A 165 15.65 16.49 -20.68
C SER A 165 16.77 16.33 -19.65
N HIS A 166 17.95 16.88 -19.96
CA HIS A 166 19.05 17.01 -19.02
C HIS A 166 18.98 18.38 -18.36
N LEU A 167 18.87 18.42 -17.03
CA LEU A 167 18.85 19.69 -16.30
C LEU A 167 20.18 19.91 -15.57
N SER A 168 20.89 20.95 -16.00
CA SER A 168 22.09 21.49 -15.32
C SER A 168 21.90 22.94 -14.86
N THR A 169 20.73 23.54 -15.12
CA THR A 169 20.36 24.91 -14.80
C THR A 169 19.03 24.95 -14.04
N PRO A 170 18.76 26.00 -13.22
CA PRO A 170 17.63 26.02 -12.31
C PRO A 170 16.23 26.10 -12.96
N ASN A 171 16.10 26.49 -14.23
CA ASN A 171 14.81 26.56 -14.94
C ASN A 171 14.92 26.00 -16.36
N ILE A 172 14.02 25.10 -16.76
CA ILE A 172 13.91 24.55 -18.13
C ILE A 172 12.43 24.34 -18.48
N GLU A 173 12.04 24.75 -19.69
CA GLU A 173 10.74 24.43 -20.29
C GLU A 173 10.78 23.04 -20.95
N LEU A 174 9.86 22.15 -20.57
CA LEU A 174 9.74 20.83 -21.18
C LEU A 174 9.07 20.95 -22.56
N ILE A 175 9.79 20.63 -23.63
CA ILE A 175 9.26 20.65 -25.00
C ILE A 175 8.68 19.25 -25.30
N GLY A 176 7.38 19.07 -25.15
CA GLY A 176 6.70 17.81 -25.44
C GLY A 176 5.21 17.80 -25.05
N GLY A 177 4.40 16.98 -25.72
CA GLY A 177 2.94 16.91 -25.49
C GLY A 177 2.51 16.18 -24.21
N LYS A 178 3.47 15.64 -23.45
CA LYS A 178 3.22 15.00 -22.16
C LYS A 178 4.09 15.66 -21.11
N SER A 179 3.45 16.19 -20.07
CA SER A 179 4.08 16.93 -18.97
C SER A 179 3.88 16.28 -17.61
N ILE A 180 3.28 15.08 -17.58
CA ILE A 180 2.88 14.38 -16.38
C ILE A 180 3.69 13.10 -16.25
N LEU A 181 4.30 12.89 -15.07
CA LEU A 181 4.84 11.61 -14.64
C LEU A 181 3.69 10.75 -14.12
N ASN A 182 3.31 9.72 -14.86
CA ASN A 182 2.27 8.81 -14.45
C ASN A 182 2.87 7.58 -13.76
N PHE A 183 2.64 7.50 -12.45
CA PHE A 183 2.98 6.34 -11.64
C PHE A 183 1.74 5.58 -11.14
N PHE A 184 0.58 5.64 -11.81
CA PHE A 184 -0.61 4.86 -11.45
C PHE A 184 -0.47 3.34 -11.71
N ASP A 185 0.65 2.72 -11.29
CA ASP A 185 0.84 1.25 -11.32
C ASP A 185 1.77 0.74 -10.20
N ASP A 186 1.65 -0.54 -9.84
CA ASP A 186 2.35 -1.25 -8.74
C ASP A 186 3.82 -1.56 -9.05
N LEU A 187 4.29 -1.21 -10.25
CA LEU A 187 5.65 -1.45 -10.75
C LEU A 187 6.59 -0.27 -10.51
N ARG A 188 6.29 0.58 -9.52
CA ARG A 188 7.15 1.71 -9.14
C ARG A 188 8.38 1.20 -8.37
N HIS A 189 9.51 1.88 -8.52
CA HIS A 189 10.60 1.83 -7.54
C HIS A 189 11.04 3.24 -7.19
N LEU A 190 11.40 3.46 -5.92
CA LEU A 190 12.14 4.63 -5.45
C LEU A 190 13.46 4.17 -4.86
N PHE A 191 14.57 4.47 -5.55
CA PHE A 191 15.91 4.12 -5.12
C PHE A 191 16.71 5.34 -4.70
N VAL A 192 17.51 5.18 -3.64
CA VAL A 192 18.34 6.24 -3.07
C VAL A 192 19.74 5.68 -2.79
N GLY A 193 20.77 6.45 -3.17
CA GLY A 193 22.19 6.16 -2.89
C GLY A 193 22.78 4.94 -3.61
N GLY A 194 21.97 4.07 -4.20
CA GLY A 194 22.43 3.06 -5.14
C GLY A 194 21.28 2.28 -5.79
N ILE A 195 21.65 1.40 -6.72
CA ILE A 195 20.73 0.57 -7.49
C ILE A 195 21.09 -0.91 -7.29
N PRO A 196 20.12 -1.79 -6.97
CA PRO A 196 20.37 -3.22 -6.89
C PRO A 196 20.99 -3.78 -8.19
N PRO A 197 21.93 -4.75 -8.13
CA PRO A 197 22.52 -5.35 -9.32
C PRO A 197 21.50 -5.99 -10.27
N THR A 198 20.38 -6.46 -9.71
CA THR A 198 19.27 -7.07 -10.46
C THR A 198 18.39 -6.05 -11.18
N PHE A 199 18.48 -4.76 -10.83
CA PHE A 199 17.68 -3.71 -11.45
C PHE A 199 18.37 -3.18 -12.71
N LEU A 200 17.61 -3.13 -13.80
CA LEU A 200 18.07 -2.64 -15.09
C LEU A 200 17.85 -1.12 -15.19
N LEU A 201 18.91 -0.37 -14.92
CA LEU A 201 18.89 1.10 -15.00
C LEU A 201 18.79 1.56 -16.46
N PRO A 202 18.00 2.62 -16.76
CA PRO A 202 18.01 3.26 -18.07
C PRO A 202 19.41 3.72 -18.47
N SER A 203 19.78 3.54 -19.75
CA SER A 203 21.12 3.89 -20.26
C SER A 203 21.45 5.38 -20.20
N ALA A 204 20.44 6.24 -20.02
CA ALA A 204 20.62 7.67 -19.83
C ALA A 204 21.19 8.04 -18.45
N LEU A 205 21.18 7.11 -17.49
CA LEU A 205 21.82 7.24 -16.19
C LEU A 205 23.09 6.38 -16.17
N GLN A 206 24.21 6.98 -15.81
CA GLN A 206 25.52 6.33 -15.86
C GLN A 206 25.93 5.81 -14.49
N GLN A 207 25.52 6.50 -13.43
CA GLN A 207 25.91 6.16 -12.07
C GLN A 207 24.95 5.14 -11.45
N ARG A 208 25.48 4.17 -10.72
CA ARG A 208 24.72 3.12 -10.02
C ARG A 208 24.91 3.09 -8.51
N HIS A 209 25.88 3.83 -8.00
CA HIS A 209 26.28 3.82 -6.60
C HIS A 209 26.64 5.23 -6.18
N PHE A 210 26.49 5.51 -4.89
CA PHE A 210 26.98 6.71 -4.26
C PHE A 210 27.70 6.36 -2.97
N THR A 211 28.78 7.10 -2.71
CA THR A 211 29.54 7.01 -1.47
C THR A 211 29.44 8.35 -0.77
N GLY A 212 28.91 8.37 0.46
CA GLY A 212 28.67 9.59 1.20
C GLY A 212 27.36 9.56 1.98
N ASP A 213 26.92 10.72 2.44
CA ASP A 213 25.73 10.85 3.28
C ASP A 213 24.58 11.45 2.47
N LEU A 214 23.38 10.92 2.68
CA LEU A 214 22.11 11.53 2.27
C LEU A 214 21.28 11.85 3.51
N ASP A 215 20.54 12.95 3.45
CA ASP A 215 19.68 13.42 4.55
C ASP A 215 18.38 14.06 4.01
N LYS A 216 17.30 13.97 4.80
CA LYS A 216 15.99 14.61 4.59
C LYS A 216 15.40 14.49 3.18
N LEU A 217 15.20 13.26 2.70
CA LEU A 217 14.43 13.06 1.48
C LEU A 217 12.95 13.42 1.70
N SER A 218 12.42 14.25 0.82
CA SER A 218 11.00 14.53 0.72
C SER A 218 10.57 14.55 -0.74
N VAL A 219 9.35 14.09 -0.98
CA VAL A 219 8.70 14.10 -2.29
C VAL A 219 7.34 14.76 -2.11
N ASN A 220 7.06 15.83 -2.86
CA ASN A 220 5.85 16.64 -2.76
C ASN A 220 5.58 17.16 -1.33
N GLY A 221 6.65 17.48 -0.61
CA GLY A 221 6.57 17.92 0.80
C GLY A 221 6.33 16.80 1.82
N GLU A 222 6.08 15.56 1.39
CA GLU A 222 6.04 14.41 2.29
C GLU A 222 7.46 13.89 2.55
N LEU A 223 7.86 13.85 3.83
CA LEU A 223 9.14 13.28 4.25
C LEU A 223 9.13 11.77 4.04
N ILE A 224 10.16 11.25 3.35
CA ILE A 224 10.40 9.82 3.17
C ILE A 224 11.58 9.42 4.06
N GLY A 225 11.28 8.69 5.13
CA GLY A 225 12.28 8.23 6.09
C GLY A 225 13.11 7.07 5.52
N PHE A 226 14.44 7.23 5.51
CA PHE A 226 15.38 6.21 5.03
C PHE A 226 15.29 4.88 5.79
N TRP A 227 14.86 4.93 7.06
CA TRP A 227 14.73 3.76 7.94
C TRP A 227 13.37 3.08 7.85
N ASN A 228 12.49 3.57 6.99
CA ASN A 228 11.24 2.94 6.59
C ASN A 228 11.40 2.24 5.22
N SER A 229 12.60 1.72 4.92
CA SER A 229 12.92 1.10 3.63
C SER A 229 12.18 -0.20 3.38
N GLU A 230 11.75 -0.44 2.15
CA GLU A 230 11.25 -1.74 1.70
C GLU A 230 12.39 -2.74 1.54
N LYS A 231 13.52 -2.30 0.97
CA LYS A 231 14.76 -3.08 0.87
C LYS A 231 15.96 -2.20 1.19
N SER A 232 16.97 -2.76 1.83
CA SER A 232 18.23 -2.08 2.11
C SER A 232 19.41 -3.03 1.97
N HIS A 233 20.57 -2.49 1.59
CA HIS A 233 21.82 -3.22 1.55
C HIS A 233 22.98 -2.29 1.88
N GLY A 234 23.81 -2.64 2.85
CA GLY A 234 25.06 -1.92 3.14
C GLY A 234 24.93 -0.46 3.58
N VAL A 235 23.76 -0.04 4.06
CA VAL A 235 23.50 1.34 4.51
C VAL A 235 23.63 1.44 6.01
N SER A 236 24.33 2.46 6.50
CA SER A 236 24.49 2.75 7.94
C SER A 236 23.99 4.16 8.28
N GLY A 237 23.90 4.47 9.57
CA GLY A 237 23.47 5.79 10.03
C GLY A 237 24.58 6.82 9.83
N SER A 238 24.23 8.01 9.36
CA SER A 238 25.10 9.19 9.36
C SER A 238 24.61 10.22 10.37
N GLU A 239 25.52 11.06 10.86
CA GLU A 239 25.15 12.19 11.71
C GLU A 239 24.20 13.11 10.94
N MET A 240 23.15 13.57 11.64
CA MET A 240 22.21 14.54 11.08
C MET A 240 22.96 15.82 10.72
N ARG A 241 22.62 16.39 9.55
CA ARG A 241 23.14 17.70 9.18
C ARG A 241 22.72 18.74 10.23
N GLN A 242 23.68 19.48 10.75
CA GLN A 242 23.36 20.70 11.51
C GLN A 242 22.79 21.74 10.53
N LEU A 243 21.50 21.97 10.62
CA LEU A 243 20.85 23.01 9.85
C LEU A 243 21.15 24.42 10.42
N PRO A 244 21.16 25.47 9.58
CA PRO A 244 21.07 26.84 10.06
C PRO A 244 19.81 27.03 10.92
N ASP A 245 19.86 27.93 11.91
CA ASP A 245 18.75 28.12 12.85
C ASP A 245 17.42 28.48 12.17
N SER A 246 17.46 29.14 11.00
CA SER A 246 16.29 29.43 10.18
C SER A 246 15.56 28.18 9.67
N GLU A 247 16.28 27.09 9.40
CA GLU A 247 15.70 25.82 8.94
C GLU A 247 15.38 24.86 10.11
N LYS A 248 15.94 25.10 11.31
CA LYS A 248 15.53 24.39 12.53
C LYS A 248 14.11 24.74 12.96
N ILE A 249 13.63 25.95 12.66
CA ILE A 249 12.24 26.37 12.96
C ILE A 249 11.23 25.47 12.23
N ALA A 250 11.55 25.07 10.99
CA ALA A 250 10.74 24.14 10.21
C ALA A 250 10.74 22.69 10.77
N GLU A 251 11.70 22.32 11.63
CA GLU A 251 11.72 20.96 12.24
C GLU A 251 10.65 20.72 13.30
N ASN A 252 10.03 21.80 13.81
CA ASN A 252 8.92 21.76 14.76
C ASN A 252 7.55 21.73 14.07
N GLU A 253 7.51 21.74 12.74
CA GLU A 253 6.29 21.58 11.96
C GLU A 253 5.94 20.09 11.81
N VAL A 254 4.66 19.77 11.92
CA VAL A 254 4.14 18.40 11.75
C VAL A 254 3.14 18.43 10.60
N THR A 255 3.39 17.61 9.58
CA THR A 255 2.47 17.43 8.45
C THR A 255 1.53 16.27 8.73
N PHE A 256 0.24 16.48 8.52
CA PHE A 256 -0.80 15.45 8.64
C PHE A 256 -1.37 15.14 7.27
N ASN A 257 -1.46 13.84 6.93
CA ASN A 257 -2.04 13.36 5.66
C ASN A 257 -3.54 12.97 5.80
N GLY A 258 -4.20 13.45 6.86
CA GLY A 258 -5.61 13.16 7.15
C GLY A 258 -5.90 11.79 7.76
N ARG A 259 -4.92 10.90 7.95
CA ARG A 259 -5.14 9.54 8.49
C ARG A 259 -4.66 9.34 9.93
N GLY A 260 -4.21 10.39 10.60
CA GLY A 260 -3.62 10.29 11.93
C GLY A 260 -3.72 11.57 12.75
N TYR A 261 -3.29 11.47 14.00
CA TYR A 261 -3.28 12.57 14.96
C TYR A 261 -1.97 12.54 15.77
N LEU A 262 -1.66 13.66 16.42
CA LEU A 262 -0.57 13.74 17.39
C LEU A 262 -1.19 13.91 18.78
N GLN A 263 -0.96 12.95 19.66
CA GLN A 263 -1.31 13.08 21.07
C GLN A 263 -0.11 13.62 21.84
N MET A 264 -0.31 14.73 22.56
CA MET A 264 0.70 15.33 23.42
C MET A 264 0.25 15.27 24.87
N ASP A 265 1.14 14.85 25.77
CA ASP A 265 0.91 14.98 27.21
C ASP A 265 1.31 16.39 27.62
N VAL A 266 0.33 17.18 28.05
CA VAL A 266 0.53 18.56 28.53
C VAL A 266 0.87 18.62 30.02
N GLY A 267 0.99 17.47 30.70
CA GLY A 267 1.25 17.38 32.12
C GLY A 267 0.11 17.92 32.99
N PRO A 268 0.39 18.32 34.25
CA PRO A 268 -0.61 18.88 35.16
C PRO A 268 -1.16 20.22 34.65
N TRP A 269 -2.23 20.17 33.87
CA TRP A 269 -2.90 21.35 33.33
C TRP A 269 -4.15 21.68 34.16
N ASN A 270 -4.27 22.95 34.57
CA ASN A 270 -5.48 23.47 35.22
C ASN A 270 -6.21 24.42 34.25
N PRO A 271 -7.26 23.95 33.56
CA PRO A 271 -7.99 24.76 32.59
C PRO A 271 -8.71 25.98 33.19
N ARG A 272 -8.90 26.01 34.51
CA ARG A 272 -9.52 27.15 35.22
C ARG A 272 -8.57 28.32 35.43
N LYS A 273 -7.27 28.15 35.17
CA LYS A 273 -6.31 29.25 35.10
C LYS A 273 -6.30 29.80 33.67
N ARG A 274 -5.22 30.48 33.27
CA ARG A 274 -5.04 30.96 31.90
C ARG A 274 -4.66 29.79 30.99
N THR A 275 -5.45 29.56 29.95
CA THR A 275 -5.11 28.68 28.82
C THR A 275 -4.79 29.56 27.61
N ALA A 276 -3.64 29.34 26.99
CA ALA A 276 -3.25 29.98 25.75
C ALA A 276 -2.82 28.90 24.77
N ILE A 277 -3.54 28.79 23.66
CA ILE A 277 -3.22 27.87 22.56
C ILE A 277 -2.82 28.76 21.39
N ILE A 278 -1.58 28.60 20.93
CA ILE A 278 -1.03 29.33 19.78
C ILE A 278 -0.59 28.26 18.79
N LEU A 279 -1.17 28.28 17.60
CA LEU A 279 -0.81 27.39 16.52
C LEU A 279 -0.79 28.16 15.21
N SER A 280 0.12 27.77 14.33
CA SER A 280 0.19 28.19 12.94
C SER A 280 -0.05 26.94 12.10
N PHE A 281 -0.93 27.04 11.10
CA PHE A 281 -1.23 25.92 10.22
C PHE A 281 -1.37 26.39 8.77
N LEU A 282 -1.11 25.48 7.85
CA LEU A 282 -1.40 25.60 6.43
C LEU A 282 -2.18 24.35 6.02
N SER A 283 -3.35 24.53 5.41
CA SER A 283 -4.20 23.42 4.94
C SER A 283 -4.97 23.85 3.70
N TYR A 284 -5.13 22.93 2.75
CA TYR A 284 -6.05 23.06 1.62
C TYR A 284 -7.39 22.37 1.88
N SER A 285 -7.48 21.55 2.93
CA SER A 285 -8.73 20.88 3.29
C SER A 285 -9.71 21.88 3.90
N PRO A 286 -10.94 21.98 3.36
CA PRO A 286 -11.95 22.90 3.89
C PRO A 286 -12.46 22.47 5.27
N ASP A 287 -12.34 21.18 5.60
CA ASP A 287 -12.81 20.60 6.84
C ASP A 287 -11.69 19.81 7.53
N GLY A 288 -11.57 19.91 8.86
CA GLY A 288 -10.57 19.14 9.62
C GLY A 288 -10.42 19.56 11.07
N LEU A 289 -10.24 18.59 11.96
CA LEU A 289 -9.94 18.82 13.37
C LEU A 289 -8.48 19.27 13.52
N LEU A 290 -8.26 20.46 14.09
CA LEU A 290 -6.92 21.03 14.30
C LEU A 290 -6.40 20.77 15.72
N PHE A 291 -7.27 20.88 16.73
CA PHE A 291 -6.89 20.70 18.13
C PHE A 291 -8.07 20.18 18.95
N PHE A 292 -7.78 19.26 19.86
CA PHE A 292 -8.75 18.72 20.81
C PHE A 292 -8.10 18.58 22.18
N VAL A 293 -8.73 19.16 23.20
CA VAL A 293 -8.40 18.89 24.60
C VAL A 293 -9.69 18.83 25.41
N GLY A 294 -9.80 17.85 26.30
CA GLY A 294 -10.98 17.76 27.14
C GLY A 294 -11.20 16.40 27.74
N LYS A 295 -12.15 16.35 28.67
CA LYS A 295 -12.66 15.11 29.25
C LYS A 295 -14.16 15.24 29.48
N ASP A 296 -14.91 14.23 29.06
CA ASP A 296 -16.36 14.16 29.21
C ASP A 296 -17.07 15.38 28.57
N ARG A 297 -17.65 16.28 29.37
CA ARG A 297 -18.39 17.45 28.90
C ARG A 297 -17.53 18.72 28.79
N ASP A 298 -16.35 18.72 29.38
CA ASP A 298 -15.43 19.85 29.36
C ASP A 298 -14.45 19.63 28.21
N GLN A 299 -14.77 20.18 27.04
CA GLN A 299 -13.97 20.06 25.82
C GLN A 299 -13.68 21.43 25.24
N LEU A 300 -12.54 21.54 24.59
CA LEU A 300 -12.17 22.66 23.73
C LEU A 300 -11.70 22.08 22.41
N VAL A 301 -12.39 22.45 21.34
CA VAL A 301 -12.19 21.91 20.00
C VAL A 301 -11.93 23.05 19.04
N LEU A 302 -10.80 22.99 18.33
CA LEU A 302 -10.52 23.88 17.21
C LEU A 302 -10.58 23.09 15.92
N GLU A 303 -11.39 23.53 14.97
CA GLU A 303 -11.60 22.84 13.69
C GLU A 303 -11.74 23.82 12.53
N LEU A 304 -11.55 23.29 11.33
CA LEU A 304 -11.96 23.91 10.07
C LEU A 304 -13.32 23.35 9.66
N VAL A 305 -14.26 24.24 9.32
CA VAL A 305 -15.57 23.89 8.74
C VAL A 305 -15.83 24.81 7.56
N GLY A 306 -15.91 24.26 6.35
CA GLY A 306 -16.11 25.01 5.12
C GLY A 306 -15.05 26.11 4.90
N GLY A 307 -13.80 25.85 5.28
CA GLY A 307 -12.66 26.75 5.18
C GLY A 307 -12.58 27.82 6.27
N ARG A 308 -13.50 27.81 7.25
CA ARG A 308 -13.51 28.76 8.37
C ARG A 308 -13.01 28.07 9.64
N VAL A 309 -12.25 28.82 10.44
CA VAL A 309 -11.83 28.36 11.77
C VAL A 309 -13.02 28.49 12.73
N SER A 310 -13.35 27.38 13.39
CA SER A 310 -14.38 27.29 14.43
C SER A 310 -13.73 26.85 15.75
N LEU A 311 -14.18 27.46 16.85
CA LEU A 311 -13.80 27.09 18.22
C LEU A 311 -15.08 26.73 18.98
N LEU A 312 -15.15 25.49 19.48
CA LEU A 312 -16.26 24.93 20.24
C LEU A 312 -15.82 24.61 21.68
#